data_AF-A0A6B3SVX7-F1
#
_entry.id   AF-A0A6B3SVX7-F1
#
_cell.length_a   1.000
_cell.length_b   1.000
_cell.length_c   1.000
_cell.angle_alpha   90.00
_cell.angle_beta   90.00
_cell.angle_gamma   90.00
#
_symmetry.space_group_name_H-M   'P 1'
#
loop_
_entity.id
_entity.type
_entity.pdbx_description
1 polymer ?
#
loop_
_entity_poly.entity_id
_entity_poly.type
_entity_poly.pdbx_seq_one_letter_code
_entity_poly.pdbx_strand_id
1 'polypeptide(L)'
;MNPTIFISMASYMDPMLFFTINDAFAKASRPETIRIGVVDQHVDDHRAAIRALPHAQQVRYMHVHPEDTQGVSWARNIAFSLYDGEAYLLQVDSHTLFEPGWDDKLRDQHATVRERFAKPILTTYPYRFDIIDGQPRYEPNAGHTALVLRPHADTVLTPADTVMRFQGRHLFTDEHVRGCHIAGGFLFCAGSFVEEVPYDPYLYFHGEEQSLAVRAFTRGWDILHPMQIPLYHLYKNEGTPHDSHHWHGEVERRRSFPSAYLTERAKQRLNRLLAGDGLPGAYGLGKVRSMAEFTALSGIDYRNGIITDPFDGKLC
;
A
#
# COMPACT_ATOMS: atom_id res chain seq x y z
N MET A 1 -11.42 -21.02 -10.94
CA MET A 1 -11.61 -19.69 -10.33
C MET A 1 -11.28 -18.64 -11.37
N ASN A 2 -12.07 -17.57 -11.45
CA ASN A 2 -11.89 -16.52 -12.46
C ASN A 2 -10.66 -15.66 -12.06
N PRO A 3 -9.60 -15.52 -12.87
CA PRO A 3 -8.31 -14.91 -12.48
C PRO A 3 -8.35 -13.37 -12.43
N THR A 4 -9.43 -12.83 -11.89
CA THR A 4 -9.70 -11.39 -11.80
C THR A 4 -8.75 -10.70 -10.82
N ILE A 5 -8.36 -9.47 -11.14
CA ILE A 5 -7.57 -8.60 -10.26
C ILE A 5 -8.45 -7.42 -9.87
N PHE A 6 -8.66 -7.23 -8.56
CA PHE A 6 -9.22 -6.02 -8.00
C PHE A 6 -8.11 -5.02 -7.71
N ILE A 7 -8.10 -3.90 -8.43
CA ILE A 7 -7.21 -2.76 -8.19
C ILE A 7 -7.90 -1.81 -7.21
N SER A 8 -7.34 -1.68 -6.00
CA SER A 8 -7.83 -0.76 -4.96
C SER A 8 -7.07 0.56 -5.02
N MET A 9 -7.79 1.66 -5.27
CA MET A 9 -7.22 3.01 -5.41
C MET A 9 -7.92 4.00 -4.48
N ALA A 10 -7.13 4.69 -3.66
CA ALA A 10 -7.55 5.90 -2.95
C ALA A 10 -6.89 7.12 -3.60
N SER A 11 -7.69 8.05 -4.10
CA SER A 11 -7.26 9.30 -4.72
C SER A 11 -7.65 10.47 -3.82
N TYR A 12 -6.74 11.42 -3.64
CA TYR A 12 -7.02 12.69 -2.95
C TYR A 12 -6.50 13.85 -3.78
N MET A 13 -7.43 14.58 -4.42
CA MET A 13 -7.12 15.73 -5.29
C MET A 13 -6.01 15.43 -6.32
N ASP A 14 -5.97 14.19 -6.82
CA ASP A 14 -4.86 13.71 -7.64
C ASP A 14 -5.15 13.88 -9.13
N PRO A 15 -4.39 14.73 -9.86
CA PRO A 15 -4.59 14.92 -11.30
C PRO A 15 -4.25 13.67 -12.13
N MET A 16 -3.53 12.69 -11.58
CA MET A 16 -3.10 11.49 -12.32
C MET A 16 -4.12 10.35 -12.25
N LEU A 17 -5.24 10.49 -11.53
CA LEU A 17 -6.21 9.41 -11.35
C LEU A 17 -6.65 8.77 -12.68
N PHE A 18 -7.06 9.60 -13.64
CA PHE A 18 -7.51 9.13 -14.95
C PHE A 18 -6.38 8.56 -15.79
N PHE A 19 -5.17 9.09 -15.66
CA PHE A 19 -3.99 8.52 -16.31
C PHE A 19 -3.78 7.08 -15.82
N THR A 20 -3.72 6.89 -14.50
CA THR A 20 -3.48 5.58 -13.88
C THR A 20 -4.54 4.55 -14.24
N ILE A 21 -5.83 4.94 -14.23
CA ILE A 21 -6.94 4.04 -14.62
C ILE A 21 -6.79 3.59 -16.08
N ASN A 22 -6.57 4.53 -17.00
CA ASN A 22 -6.45 4.20 -18.41
C ASN A 22 -5.19 3.38 -18.70
N ASP A 23 -4.07 3.70 -18.04
CA ASP A 23 -2.80 3.00 -18.22
C ASP A 23 -2.89 1.54 -17.74
N ALA A 24 -3.57 1.30 -16.62
CA ALA A 24 -3.81 -0.05 -16.09
C ALA A 24 -4.56 -0.93 -17.09
N PHE A 25 -5.64 -0.43 -17.68
CA PHE A 25 -6.39 -1.18 -18.71
C PHE A 25 -5.62 -1.32 -20.01
N ALA A 26 -5.05 -0.24 -20.53
CA ALA A 26 -4.40 -0.22 -21.84
C ALA A 26 -3.19 -1.16 -21.94
N LYS A 27 -2.52 -1.41 -20.80
CA LYS A 27 -1.31 -2.24 -20.74
C LYS A 27 -1.53 -3.60 -20.09
N ALA A 28 -2.73 -3.92 -19.63
CA ALA A 28 -3.05 -5.28 -19.19
C ALA A 28 -3.07 -6.22 -20.39
N SER A 29 -2.53 -7.42 -20.22
CA SER A 29 -2.66 -8.53 -21.18
C SER A 29 -4.12 -8.98 -21.29
N ARG A 30 -4.87 -8.91 -20.18
CA ARG A 30 -6.26 -9.37 -20.07
C ARG A 30 -7.15 -8.30 -19.44
N PRO A 31 -7.39 -7.16 -20.12
CA PRO A 31 -8.12 -6.03 -19.56
C PRO A 31 -9.53 -6.40 -19.07
N GLU A 32 -10.18 -7.41 -19.65
CA GLU A 32 -11.49 -7.93 -19.25
C GLU A 32 -11.52 -8.57 -17.85
N THR A 33 -10.36 -8.94 -17.32
CA THR A 33 -10.21 -9.54 -15.97
C THR A 33 -9.96 -8.50 -14.87
N ILE A 34 -9.77 -7.24 -15.24
CA ILE A 34 -9.44 -6.17 -14.30
C ILE A 34 -10.73 -5.57 -13.72
N ARG A 35 -10.74 -5.31 -12.42
CA ARG A 35 -11.78 -4.54 -11.72
C ARG A 35 -11.09 -3.45 -10.93
N ILE A 36 -11.57 -2.22 -11.00
CA ILE A 36 -10.95 -1.10 -10.29
C ILE A 36 -11.95 -0.53 -9.29
N GLY A 37 -11.59 -0.51 -8.02
CA GLY A 37 -12.29 0.23 -6.96
C GLY A 37 -11.60 1.58 -6.75
N VAL A 38 -12.33 2.67 -6.95
CA VAL A 38 -11.82 4.03 -6.81
C VAL A 38 -12.60 4.75 -5.73
N VAL A 39 -11.87 5.27 -4.73
CA VAL A 39 -12.37 6.31 -3.82
C VAL A 39 -11.72 7.61 -4.23
N ASP A 40 -12.48 8.46 -4.92
CA ASP A 40 -12.02 9.76 -5.41
C ASP A 40 -12.43 10.87 -4.43
N GLN A 41 -11.45 11.38 -3.69
CA GLN A 41 -11.64 12.50 -2.79
C GLN A 41 -11.33 13.79 -3.54
N HIS A 42 -12.34 14.34 -4.21
CA HIS A 42 -12.20 15.46 -5.13
C HIS A 42 -13.34 16.47 -4.98
N VAL A 43 -13.09 17.76 -5.23
CA VAL A 43 -14.12 18.81 -5.13
C VAL A 43 -15.27 18.57 -6.12
N ASP A 44 -14.94 18.07 -7.31
CA ASP A 44 -15.89 17.68 -8.35
C ASP A 44 -16.20 16.19 -8.30
N ASP A 45 -17.45 15.81 -8.60
CA ASP A 45 -17.84 14.41 -8.84
C ASP A 45 -17.52 14.02 -10.29
N HIS A 46 -16.48 13.18 -10.47
CA HIS A 46 -16.04 12.69 -11.76
C HIS A 46 -16.84 11.49 -12.33
N ARG A 47 -17.99 11.12 -11.74
CA ARG A 47 -18.79 9.95 -12.18
C ARG A 47 -19.15 9.96 -13.67
N ALA A 48 -19.41 11.14 -14.26
CA ALA A 48 -19.69 11.27 -15.68
C ALA A 48 -18.47 10.91 -16.54
N ALA A 49 -17.28 11.38 -16.15
CA ALA A 49 -16.03 11.06 -16.84
C ALA A 49 -15.68 9.56 -16.70
N ILE A 50 -15.89 8.96 -15.52
CA ILE A 50 -15.74 7.52 -15.32
C ILE A 50 -16.67 6.72 -16.24
N ARG A 51 -17.94 7.13 -16.38
CA ARG A 51 -18.92 6.47 -17.28
C ARG A 51 -18.56 6.58 -18.76
N ALA A 52 -17.74 7.56 -19.13
CA ALA A 52 -17.26 7.74 -20.51
C ALA A 52 -16.02 6.89 -20.84
N LEU A 53 -15.39 6.24 -19.85
CA LEU A 53 -14.23 5.37 -20.08
C LEU A 53 -14.62 4.10 -20.86
N PRO A 54 -13.73 3.57 -21.72
CA PRO A 54 -13.99 2.33 -22.47
C PRO A 54 -14.37 1.14 -21.57
N HIS A 55 -13.77 1.04 -20.39
CA HIS A 55 -13.97 -0.02 -19.41
C HIS A 55 -14.83 0.40 -18.21
N ALA A 56 -15.73 1.38 -18.36
CA ALA A 56 -16.50 1.94 -17.26
C ALA A 56 -17.26 0.90 -16.40
N GLN A 57 -17.76 -0.18 -17.01
CA GLN A 57 -18.47 -1.26 -16.29
C GLN A 57 -17.57 -2.09 -15.36
N GLN A 58 -16.25 -1.94 -15.49
CA GLN A 58 -15.25 -2.58 -14.64
C GLN A 58 -14.74 -1.64 -13.53
N VAL A 59 -15.23 -0.40 -13.46
CA VAL A 59 -14.83 0.60 -12.46
C VAL A 59 -15.96 0.82 -11.45
N ARG A 60 -15.69 0.46 -10.19
CA ARG A 60 -16.52 0.74 -9.02
C ARG A 60 -16.05 2.07 -8.43
N TYR A 61 -16.86 3.11 -8.56
CA TYR A 61 -16.47 4.49 -8.23
C TYR A 61 -17.30 5.09 -7.09
N MET A 62 -16.58 5.53 -6.05
CA MET A 62 -17.09 6.29 -4.91
C MET A 62 -16.47 7.69 -4.93
N HIS A 63 -17.33 8.71 -4.82
CA HIS A 63 -16.90 10.10 -4.68
C HIS A 63 -17.04 10.54 -3.22
N VAL A 64 -16.06 11.30 -2.75
CA VAL A 64 -16.05 11.90 -1.42
C VAL A 64 -15.57 13.35 -1.56
N HIS A 65 -16.23 14.28 -0.89
CA HIS A 65 -15.72 15.66 -0.88
C HIS A 65 -14.41 15.73 -0.05
N PRO A 66 -13.38 16.49 -0.46
CA PRO A 66 -12.08 16.47 0.23
C PRO A 66 -12.15 16.90 1.70
N GLU A 67 -13.12 17.75 2.06
CA GLU A 67 -13.36 18.19 3.44
C GLU A 67 -13.82 17.05 4.37
N ASP A 68 -14.38 15.97 3.82
CA ASP A 68 -14.85 14.81 4.58
C ASP A 68 -13.76 13.75 4.78
N THR A 69 -12.56 13.95 4.23
CA THR A 69 -11.47 12.97 4.38
C THR A 69 -11.04 12.79 5.83
N GLN A 70 -10.88 11.53 6.22
CA GLN A 70 -10.21 11.14 7.47
C GLN A 70 -8.81 10.58 7.25
N GLY A 71 -8.23 10.79 6.05
CA GLY A 71 -6.88 10.35 5.70
C GLY A 71 -6.84 9.06 4.87
N VAL A 72 -5.63 8.66 4.50
CA VAL A 72 -5.40 7.57 3.53
C VAL A 72 -5.93 6.23 4.03
N SER A 73 -5.80 5.92 5.33
CA SER A 73 -6.24 4.62 5.87
C SER A 73 -7.77 4.47 5.82
N TRP A 74 -8.49 5.56 6.07
CA TRP A 74 -9.94 5.61 5.93
C TRP A 74 -10.37 5.46 4.46
N ALA A 75 -9.72 6.16 3.54
CA ALA A 75 -10.03 6.05 2.12
C ALA A 75 -9.72 4.64 1.57
N ARG A 76 -8.60 4.02 1.96
CA ARG A 76 -8.26 2.64 1.60
C ARG A 76 -9.22 1.61 2.22
N ASN A 77 -9.74 1.86 3.43
CA ASN A 77 -10.80 1.04 4.01
C ASN A 77 -12.09 1.07 3.15
N ILE A 78 -12.49 2.25 2.67
CA ILE A 78 -13.63 2.37 1.75
C ILE A 78 -13.32 1.70 0.42
N ALA A 79 -12.11 1.85 -0.12
CA ALA A 79 -11.72 1.19 -1.37
C ALA A 79 -11.79 -0.34 -1.22
N PHE A 80 -11.38 -0.88 -0.07
CA PHE A 80 -11.52 -2.30 0.25
C PHE A 80 -12.98 -2.77 0.32
N SER A 81 -13.94 -1.91 0.70
CA SER A 81 -15.36 -2.28 0.67
C SER A 81 -15.95 -2.40 -0.73
N LEU A 82 -15.21 -1.96 -1.76
CA LEU A 82 -15.57 -2.14 -3.16
C LEU A 82 -15.09 -3.48 -3.73
N TYR A 83 -14.36 -4.29 -2.96
CA TYR A 83 -14.00 -5.66 -3.32
C TYR A 83 -15.23 -6.57 -3.35
N ASP A 84 -15.26 -7.54 -4.28
CA ASP A 84 -16.43 -8.39 -4.54
C ASP A 84 -16.01 -9.83 -4.89
N GLY A 85 -14.99 -10.33 -4.19
CA GLY A 85 -14.52 -11.71 -4.35
C GLY A 85 -13.56 -11.93 -5.52
N GLU A 86 -12.92 -10.89 -6.05
CA GLU A 86 -11.87 -11.06 -7.07
C GLU A 86 -10.72 -11.96 -6.57
N ALA A 87 -10.09 -12.71 -7.49
CA ALA A 87 -9.08 -13.70 -7.11
C ALA A 87 -7.81 -13.06 -6.53
N TYR A 88 -7.46 -11.85 -6.98
CA TYR A 88 -6.28 -11.11 -6.55
C TYR A 88 -6.64 -9.70 -6.12
N LEU A 89 -5.88 -9.18 -5.16
CA LEU A 89 -5.84 -7.77 -4.79
C LEU A 89 -4.56 -7.15 -5.35
N LEU A 90 -4.69 -6.01 -6.01
CA LEU A 90 -3.61 -5.06 -6.27
C LEU A 90 -3.96 -3.73 -5.60
N GLN A 91 -3.23 -3.30 -4.58
CA GLN A 91 -3.33 -1.92 -4.08
C GLN A 91 -2.25 -1.06 -4.71
N VAL A 92 -2.64 0.12 -5.21
CA VAL A 92 -1.73 1.12 -5.80
C VAL A 92 -2.13 2.53 -5.39
N ASP A 93 -1.19 3.46 -5.49
CA ASP A 93 -1.50 4.89 -5.41
C ASP A 93 -2.07 5.39 -6.75
N SER A 94 -2.81 6.51 -6.71
CA SER A 94 -3.55 7.05 -7.86
C SER A 94 -2.70 7.72 -8.95
N HIS A 95 -1.38 7.73 -8.77
CA HIS A 95 -0.36 8.24 -9.70
C HIS A 95 0.66 7.13 -10.03
N THR A 96 0.14 6.04 -10.58
CA THR A 96 0.90 4.83 -10.91
C THR A 96 0.95 4.63 -12.42
N LEU A 97 2.12 4.23 -12.91
CA LEU A 97 2.34 3.82 -14.29
C LEU A 97 2.57 2.30 -14.33
N PHE A 98 2.01 1.64 -15.33
CA PHE A 98 2.11 0.19 -15.53
C PHE A 98 3.04 -0.14 -16.70
N GLU A 99 3.70 -1.30 -16.64
CA GLU A 99 4.34 -1.90 -17.82
C GLU A 99 3.33 -2.66 -18.69
N PRO A 100 3.60 -2.82 -19.99
CA PRO A 100 2.90 -3.80 -20.81
C PRO A 100 2.95 -5.21 -20.19
N GLY A 101 1.78 -5.85 -20.10
CA GLY A 101 1.58 -7.19 -19.54
C GLY A 101 1.76 -7.27 -18.03
N TRP A 102 1.60 -6.15 -17.30
CA TRP A 102 1.81 -6.10 -15.84
C TRP A 102 1.00 -7.15 -15.07
N ASP A 103 -0.21 -7.46 -15.52
CA ASP A 103 -1.17 -8.33 -14.85
C ASP A 103 -0.73 -9.79 -14.90
N ASP A 104 -0.31 -10.27 -16.06
CA ASP A 104 0.26 -11.62 -16.22
C ASP A 104 1.61 -11.72 -15.49
N LYS A 105 2.47 -10.69 -15.57
CA LYS A 105 3.73 -10.64 -14.80
C LYS A 105 3.51 -10.79 -13.29
N LEU A 106 2.51 -10.10 -12.71
CA LEU A 106 2.20 -10.22 -11.29
C LEU A 106 1.60 -11.58 -10.93
N ARG A 107 0.70 -12.12 -11.77
CA ARG A 107 0.13 -13.46 -11.56
C ARG A 107 1.20 -14.54 -11.59
N ASP A 108 2.12 -14.48 -12.55
CA ASP A 108 3.20 -15.46 -12.72
C ASP A 108 4.19 -15.41 -11.55
N GLN A 109 4.57 -14.20 -11.10
CA GLN A 109 5.38 -14.02 -9.89
C GLN A 109 4.66 -14.60 -8.66
N HIS A 110 3.37 -14.27 -8.48
CA HIS A 110 2.59 -14.78 -7.36
C HIS A 110 2.45 -16.31 -7.40
N ALA A 111 2.17 -16.90 -8.57
CA ALA A 111 2.10 -18.34 -8.75
C ALA A 111 3.42 -19.04 -8.39
N THR A 112 4.55 -18.47 -8.80
CA THR A 112 5.89 -18.98 -8.45
C THR A 112 6.11 -18.97 -6.94
N VAL A 113 5.88 -17.84 -6.25
CA VAL A 113 6.10 -17.77 -4.80
C VAL A 113 5.11 -18.62 -4.00
N ARG A 114 3.92 -18.91 -4.56
CA ARG A 114 2.90 -19.79 -3.95
C ARG A 114 3.36 -21.24 -3.79
N GLU A 115 4.37 -21.68 -4.52
CA GLU A 115 4.97 -23.01 -4.35
C GLU A 115 5.68 -23.16 -2.99
N ARG A 116 6.17 -22.03 -2.42
CA ARG A 116 6.91 -21.99 -1.15
C ARG A 116 6.12 -21.34 -0.02
N PHE A 117 5.22 -20.41 -0.34
CA PHE A 117 4.49 -19.60 0.63
C PHE A 117 2.97 -19.74 0.42
N ALA A 118 2.26 -20.15 1.47
CA ALA A 118 0.82 -20.40 1.36
C ALA A 118 -0.02 -19.13 1.25
N LYS A 119 0.49 -17.96 1.69
CA LYS A 119 -0.21 -16.67 1.63
C LYS A 119 0.78 -15.52 1.34
N PRO A 120 1.40 -15.48 0.15
CA PRO A 120 2.42 -14.50 -0.17
C PRO A 120 1.79 -13.14 -0.49
N ILE A 121 2.50 -12.10 -0.09
CA ILE A 121 2.25 -10.71 -0.45
C ILE A 121 3.48 -10.19 -1.17
N LEU A 122 3.34 -9.78 -2.42
CA LEU A 122 4.39 -9.10 -3.17
C LEU A 122 4.24 -7.59 -2.95
N THR A 123 5.24 -6.95 -2.36
CA THR A 123 5.18 -5.52 -2.03
C THR A 123 6.57 -4.91 -1.91
N THR A 124 6.73 -3.68 -2.36
CA THR A 124 7.89 -2.82 -2.12
C THR A 124 7.58 -1.43 -2.66
N TYR A 125 8.46 -0.44 -2.49
CA TYR A 125 8.28 0.87 -3.11
C TYR A 125 8.46 0.77 -4.63
N PRO A 126 7.46 1.14 -5.45
CA PRO A 126 7.65 1.17 -6.90
C PRO A 126 8.77 2.12 -7.31
N TYR A 127 9.43 1.84 -8.42
CA TYR A 127 10.43 2.75 -8.96
C TYR A 127 9.80 4.04 -9.45
N ARG A 128 10.62 5.08 -9.59
CA ARG A 128 10.17 6.38 -10.07
C ARG A 128 9.83 6.36 -11.56
N PHE A 129 8.76 7.06 -11.94
CA PHE A 129 8.62 7.62 -13.28
C PHE A 129 8.42 9.13 -13.19
N ASP A 130 8.68 9.81 -14.31
CA ASP A 130 8.54 11.25 -14.48
C ASP A 130 7.63 11.56 -15.68
N ILE A 131 7.00 12.72 -15.68
CA ILE A 131 6.31 13.27 -16.86
C ILE A 131 7.23 14.30 -17.51
N ILE A 132 7.73 13.99 -18.70
CA ILE A 132 8.60 14.87 -19.49
C ILE A 132 7.91 15.13 -20.83
N ASP A 133 7.69 16.40 -21.16
CA ASP A 133 6.96 16.84 -22.36
C ASP A 133 5.58 16.18 -22.52
N GLY A 134 4.87 16.00 -21.39
CA GLY A 134 3.56 15.37 -21.34
C GLY A 134 3.56 13.85 -21.54
N GLN A 135 4.73 13.21 -21.51
CA GLN A 135 4.87 11.76 -21.68
C GLN A 135 5.55 11.11 -20.46
N PRO A 136 5.11 9.90 -20.03
CA PRO A 136 5.76 9.18 -18.96
C PRO A 136 7.14 8.67 -19.38
N ARG A 137 8.13 8.86 -18.52
CA ARG A 137 9.52 8.39 -18.66
C ARG A 137 9.91 7.59 -17.42
N TYR A 138 10.46 6.40 -17.61
CA TYR A 138 10.91 5.53 -16.54
C TYR A 138 12.06 4.66 -17.04
N GLU A 139 12.86 4.14 -16.12
CA GLU A 139 13.92 3.19 -16.39
C GLU A 139 13.49 1.79 -15.92
N PRO A 140 13.38 0.81 -16.82
CA PRO A 140 13.09 -0.56 -16.43
C PRO A 140 14.12 -1.12 -15.46
N ASN A 141 13.67 -1.86 -14.46
CA ASN A 141 14.57 -2.58 -13.56
C ASN A 141 15.39 -3.61 -14.35
N ALA A 142 16.72 -3.56 -14.24
CA ALA A 142 17.63 -4.51 -14.87
C ALA A 142 17.50 -5.95 -14.32
N GLY A 143 16.77 -6.17 -13.23
CA GLY A 143 16.39 -7.50 -12.76
C GLY A 143 17.47 -8.24 -11.95
N HIS A 144 18.46 -7.50 -11.42
CA HIS A 144 19.57 -8.06 -10.63
C HIS A 144 19.51 -7.73 -9.14
N THR A 145 18.45 -7.05 -8.72
CA THR A 145 18.26 -6.65 -7.33
C THR A 145 16.79 -6.69 -6.95
N ALA A 146 16.52 -7.00 -5.68
CA ALA A 146 15.24 -6.72 -5.04
C ALA A 146 15.36 -5.45 -4.20
N LEU A 147 14.36 -4.57 -4.26
CA LEU A 147 14.28 -3.42 -3.36
C LEU A 147 13.68 -3.87 -2.03
N VAL A 148 14.52 -4.05 -1.01
CA VAL A 148 14.10 -4.49 0.32
C VAL A 148 13.78 -3.30 1.22
N LEU A 149 12.70 -3.40 1.99
CA LEU A 149 12.30 -2.33 2.91
C LEU A 149 12.89 -2.57 4.30
N ARG A 150 13.54 -1.54 4.83
CA ARG A 150 14.29 -1.57 6.10
C ARG A 150 13.92 -0.39 6.98
N PRO A 151 13.93 -0.51 8.31
CA PRO A 151 13.91 0.66 9.17
C PRO A 151 14.96 1.70 8.73
N HIS A 152 14.56 2.97 8.71
CA HIS A 152 15.49 4.07 8.47
C HIS A 152 16.47 4.15 9.65
N ALA A 153 17.75 4.43 9.38
CA ALA A 153 18.79 4.45 10.43
C ALA A 153 18.48 5.46 11.55
N ASP A 154 17.94 6.62 11.18
CA ASP A 154 17.50 7.66 12.12
C ASP A 154 16.12 7.39 12.76
N THR A 155 15.61 6.17 12.69
CA THR A 155 14.35 5.82 13.35
C THR A 155 14.57 5.70 14.85
N VAL A 156 13.82 6.48 15.62
CA VAL A 156 13.77 6.34 17.07
C VAL A 156 12.50 5.60 17.42
N LEU A 157 12.64 4.41 17.99
CA LEU A 157 11.52 3.60 18.44
C LEU A 157 11.40 3.69 19.96
N THR A 158 10.22 4.06 20.45
CA THR A 158 9.93 4.01 21.88
C THR A 158 8.59 3.31 22.10
N PRO A 159 8.34 2.73 23.29
CA PRO A 159 7.03 2.15 23.58
C PRO A 159 5.86 3.17 23.51
N ALA A 160 6.17 4.48 23.63
CA ALA A 160 5.22 5.58 23.55
C ALA A 160 5.12 6.20 22.13
N ASP A 161 6.01 5.87 21.21
CA ASP A 161 5.94 6.26 19.80
C ASP A 161 6.53 5.13 18.94
N THR A 162 5.63 4.31 18.41
CA THR A 162 5.96 3.13 17.58
C THR A 162 6.00 3.44 16.09
N VAL A 163 5.77 4.70 15.70
CA VAL A 163 5.83 5.11 14.29
C VAL A 163 7.27 5.08 13.81
N MET A 164 7.51 4.33 12.73
CA MET A 164 8.83 4.14 12.15
C MET A 164 8.87 4.64 10.72
N ARG A 165 10.03 5.11 10.30
CA ARG A 165 10.32 5.36 8.89
C ARG A 165 10.99 4.13 8.30
N PHE A 166 10.66 3.82 7.06
CA PHE A 166 11.32 2.78 6.29
C PHE A 166 12.03 3.40 5.07
N GLN A 167 13.06 2.72 4.60
CA GLN A 167 13.82 3.05 3.41
C GLN A 167 13.94 1.81 2.52
N GLY A 168 13.96 2.02 1.21
CA GLY A 168 14.33 0.98 0.25
C GLY A 168 15.84 0.84 0.15
N ARG A 169 16.35 -0.38 0.17
CA ARG A 169 17.76 -0.70 -0.17
C ARG A 169 17.79 -1.77 -1.24
N HIS A 170 18.69 -1.64 -2.21
CA HIS A 170 18.87 -2.68 -3.21
C HIS A 170 19.70 -3.81 -2.61
N LEU A 171 19.16 -5.02 -2.67
CA LEU A 171 19.88 -6.26 -2.37
C LEU A 171 20.15 -7.00 -3.68
N PHE A 172 21.41 -7.32 -3.96
CA PHE A 172 21.75 -8.18 -5.09
C PHE A 172 21.29 -9.60 -4.81
N THR A 173 20.39 -10.12 -5.64
CA THR A 173 19.80 -11.45 -5.51
C THR A 173 19.09 -11.80 -6.83
N ASP A 174 18.78 -13.06 -7.01
CA ASP A 174 17.98 -13.66 -8.08
C ASP A 174 16.64 -14.23 -7.56
N GLU A 175 16.33 -14.06 -6.26
CA GLU A 175 15.11 -14.55 -5.62
C GLU A 175 14.29 -13.44 -4.97
N HIS A 176 12.99 -13.69 -4.78
CA HIS A 176 12.14 -12.85 -3.92
C HIS A 176 12.65 -12.88 -2.47
N VAL A 177 12.73 -11.72 -1.83
CA VAL A 177 13.31 -11.59 -0.48
C VAL A 177 12.21 -11.50 0.56
N ARG A 178 12.34 -12.22 1.68
CA ARG A 178 11.38 -12.07 2.79
C ARG A 178 11.46 -10.67 3.40
N GLY A 179 10.30 -10.06 3.57
CA GLY A 179 10.13 -8.74 4.19
C GLY A 179 9.28 -8.81 5.46
N CYS A 180 9.18 -7.66 6.12
CA CYS A 180 8.40 -7.42 7.35
C CYS A 180 7.69 -6.08 7.30
N HIS A 181 7.78 -5.37 6.17
CA HIS A 181 7.10 -4.11 5.94
C HIS A 181 6.36 -4.15 4.62
N ILE A 182 5.22 -3.49 4.58
CA ILE A 182 4.39 -3.34 3.39
C ILE A 182 4.58 -1.93 2.86
N ALA A 183 4.72 -1.77 1.54
CA ALA A 183 4.53 -0.49 0.88
C ALA A 183 3.06 -0.32 0.52
N GLY A 184 2.42 0.74 1.04
CA GLY A 184 1.02 1.02 0.78
C GLY A 184 0.73 1.33 -0.69
N GLY A 185 1.71 1.89 -1.42
CA GLY A 185 1.60 2.22 -2.83
C GLY A 185 1.77 1.03 -3.79
N PHE A 186 2.14 -0.16 -3.30
CA PHE A 186 2.14 -1.39 -4.08
C PHE A 186 2.04 -2.63 -3.20
N LEU A 187 0.91 -3.34 -3.32
CA LEU A 187 0.68 -4.63 -2.67
C LEU A 187 -0.09 -5.54 -3.62
N PHE A 188 0.48 -6.70 -3.97
CA PHE A 188 -0.18 -7.73 -4.78
C PHE A 188 -0.26 -9.07 -4.04
N CYS A 189 -1.46 -9.62 -3.90
CA CYS A 189 -1.68 -10.89 -3.21
C CYS A 189 -3.05 -11.51 -3.59
N ALA A 190 -3.42 -12.63 -2.96
CA ALA A 190 -4.75 -13.19 -3.10
C ALA A 190 -5.84 -12.24 -2.56
N GLY A 191 -6.97 -12.15 -3.25
CA GLY A 191 -8.05 -11.20 -2.91
C GLY A 191 -8.66 -11.39 -1.52
N SER A 192 -8.61 -12.61 -0.97
CA SER A 192 -9.05 -12.90 0.41
C SER A 192 -8.31 -12.08 1.47
N PHE A 193 -7.16 -11.47 1.14
CA PHE A 193 -6.48 -10.52 2.00
C PHE A 193 -7.38 -9.38 2.47
N VAL A 194 -8.28 -8.89 1.60
CA VAL A 194 -9.20 -7.78 1.91
C VAL A 194 -10.08 -8.11 3.13
N GLU A 195 -10.57 -9.35 3.19
CA GLU A 195 -11.45 -9.82 4.27
C GLU A 195 -10.68 -10.27 5.51
N GLU A 196 -9.51 -10.90 5.31
CA GLU A 196 -8.69 -11.41 6.40
C GLU A 196 -7.94 -10.29 7.15
N VAL A 197 -7.50 -9.26 6.43
CA VAL A 197 -6.66 -8.16 6.92
C VAL A 197 -7.26 -6.81 6.48
N PRO A 198 -8.47 -6.45 6.94
CA PRO A 198 -9.13 -5.23 6.48
C PRO A 198 -8.33 -3.98 6.87
N TYR A 199 -8.32 -2.97 6.02
CA TYR A 199 -7.67 -1.69 6.32
C TYR A 199 -8.26 -1.05 7.58
N ASP A 200 -7.43 -0.58 8.50
CA ASP A 200 -7.91 0.06 9.73
C ASP A 200 -8.27 1.53 9.47
N PRO A 201 -9.56 1.92 9.45
CA PRO A 201 -9.98 3.27 9.08
C PRO A 201 -9.64 4.33 10.15
N TYR A 202 -9.17 3.91 11.32
CA TYR A 202 -8.87 4.82 12.43
C TYR A 202 -7.40 5.24 12.49
N LEU A 203 -6.55 4.61 11.67
CA LEU A 203 -5.21 5.13 11.37
C LEU A 203 -5.32 6.33 10.41
N TYR A 204 -4.26 7.13 10.32
CA TYR A 204 -4.26 8.38 9.55
C TYR A 204 -3.37 8.26 8.32
N PHE A 205 -2.06 8.52 8.49
CA PHE A 205 -1.05 8.46 7.42
C PHE A 205 0.16 7.63 7.85
N HIS A 206 0.91 8.09 8.85
CA HIS A 206 2.07 7.34 9.34
C HIS A 206 1.67 6.11 10.17
N GLY A 207 2.41 5.01 9.99
CA GLY A 207 2.23 3.77 10.74
C GLY A 207 1.13 2.83 10.22
N GLU A 208 0.36 3.25 9.22
CA GLU A 208 -0.65 2.40 8.57
C GLU A 208 -0.01 1.15 7.93
N GLU A 209 1.12 1.34 7.25
CA GLU A 209 1.88 0.27 6.63
C GLU A 209 2.41 -0.75 7.67
N GLN A 210 2.89 -0.25 8.82
CA GLN A 210 3.36 -1.08 9.92
C GLN A 210 2.23 -1.91 10.52
N SER A 211 1.07 -1.28 10.75
CA SER A 211 -0.13 -1.96 11.23
C SER A 211 -0.53 -3.06 10.26
N LEU A 212 -0.60 -2.76 8.96
CA LEU A 212 -0.99 -3.73 7.93
C LEU A 212 0.00 -4.91 7.86
N ALA A 213 1.31 -4.62 7.89
CA ALA A 213 2.37 -5.62 7.82
C ALA A 213 2.32 -6.59 9.02
N VAL A 214 2.26 -6.07 10.24
CA VAL A 214 2.22 -6.88 11.46
C VAL A 214 0.91 -7.68 11.56
N ARG A 215 -0.22 -7.07 11.19
CA ARG A 215 -1.52 -7.74 11.18
C ARG A 215 -1.59 -8.84 10.13
N ALA A 216 -0.99 -8.64 8.96
CA ALA A 216 -0.87 -9.66 7.92
C ALA A 216 0.01 -10.82 8.41
N PHE A 217 1.20 -10.52 8.92
CA PHE A 217 2.14 -11.52 9.43
C PHE A 217 1.53 -12.40 10.52
N THR A 218 0.90 -11.79 11.53
CA THR A 218 0.28 -12.52 12.65
C THR A 218 -0.94 -13.36 12.22
N ARG A 219 -1.50 -13.10 11.03
CA ARG A 219 -2.55 -13.91 10.38
C ARG A 219 -1.99 -14.97 9.41
N GLY A 220 -0.67 -15.12 9.34
CA GLY A 220 -0.01 -16.15 8.55
C GLY A 220 0.30 -15.73 7.11
N TRP A 221 0.22 -14.45 6.77
CA TRP A 221 0.67 -13.95 5.47
C TRP A 221 2.19 -13.73 5.46
N ASP A 222 2.81 -14.02 4.32
CA ASP A 222 4.25 -13.90 4.09
C ASP A 222 4.55 -12.70 3.20
N ILE A 223 5.21 -11.70 3.75
CA ILE A 223 5.60 -10.49 3.02
C ILE A 223 6.88 -10.79 2.24
N LEU A 224 6.88 -10.48 0.95
CA LEU A 224 7.98 -10.69 0.03
C LEU A 224 8.22 -9.42 -0.79
N HIS A 225 9.49 -9.01 -0.86
CA HIS A 225 9.96 -7.97 -1.75
C HIS A 225 10.31 -8.59 -3.11
N PRO A 226 9.62 -8.21 -4.21
CA PRO A 226 9.78 -8.88 -5.48
C PRO A 226 11.02 -8.45 -6.25
N MET A 227 11.49 -9.35 -7.11
CA MET A 227 12.55 -9.10 -8.08
C MET A 227 12.11 -8.16 -9.21
N GLN A 228 10.85 -8.25 -9.62
CA GLN A 228 10.30 -7.45 -10.71
C GLN A 228 9.06 -6.70 -10.23
N ILE A 229 9.08 -5.39 -10.44
CA ILE A 229 7.98 -4.50 -10.11
C ILE A 229 7.49 -3.91 -11.44
N PRO A 230 6.42 -4.44 -12.04
CA PRO A 230 5.94 -3.96 -13.34
C PRO A 230 5.13 -2.65 -13.21
N LEU A 231 5.47 -1.83 -12.20
CA LEU A 231 4.75 -0.64 -11.77
C LEU A 231 5.76 0.45 -11.37
N TYR A 232 5.40 1.69 -11.62
CA TYR A 232 6.18 2.87 -11.26
C TYR A 232 5.29 3.91 -10.59
N HIS A 233 5.88 4.72 -9.72
CA HIS A 233 5.22 5.74 -8.93
C HIS A 233 5.75 7.13 -9.28
N LEU A 234 4.85 8.12 -9.40
CA LEU A 234 5.21 9.51 -9.61
C LEU A 234 5.60 10.15 -8.28
N TYR A 235 6.89 10.11 -7.94
CA TYR A 235 7.38 10.78 -6.73
C TYR A 235 7.40 12.29 -6.90
N LYS A 236 6.99 13.03 -5.86
CA LYS A 236 7.13 14.49 -5.84
C LYS A 236 8.62 14.85 -5.84
N ASN A 237 8.97 15.90 -6.57
CA ASN A 237 10.32 16.46 -6.53
C ASN A 237 10.62 17.03 -5.13
N GLU A 238 11.87 16.96 -4.71
CA GLU A 238 12.31 17.63 -3.49
C GLU A 238 11.95 19.11 -3.54
N GLY A 239 11.46 19.64 -2.41
CA GLY A 239 11.02 21.03 -2.31
C GLY A 239 9.64 21.33 -2.89
N THR A 240 8.93 20.36 -3.49
CA THR A 240 7.54 20.56 -3.93
C THR A 240 6.65 20.83 -2.71
N PRO A 241 5.98 21.99 -2.63
CA PRO A 241 5.11 22.31 -1.50
C PRO A 241 4.01 21.26 -1.30
N HIS A 242 3.62 21.09 -0.04
CA HIS A 242 2.60 20.14 0.37
C HIS A 242 1.23 20.81 0.55
N ASP A 243 1.04 21.99 -0.03
CA ASP A 243 -0.10 22.89 0.22
C ASP A 243 -1.47 22.30 -0.15
N SER A 244 -1.49 21.29 -1.02
CA SER A 244 -2.72 20.59 -1.40
C SER A 244 -3.11 19.44 -0.47
N HIS A 245 -2.29 19.04 0.51
CA HIS A 245 -2.69 17.99 1.45
C HIS A 245 -3.79 18.47 2.39
N HIS A 246 -4.68 17.55 2.77
CA HIS A 246 -5.84 17.84 3.62
C HIS A 246 -5.50 18.38 5.03
N TRP A 247 -4.24 18.26 5.47
CA TRP A 247 -3.75 18.80 6.74
C TRP A 247 -3.12 20.20 6.62
N HIS A 248 -3.31 20.90 5.49
CA HIS A 248 -2.80 22.26 5.28
C HIS A 248 -3.92 23.25 4.89
N GLY A 249 -3.61 24.54 5.10
CA GLY A 249 -4.35 25.65 4.51
C GLY A 249 -5.81 25.76 4.96
N GLU A 250 -6.66 26.07 3.99
CA GLU A 250 -8.10 26.29 4.22
C GLU A 250 -8.88 24.98 4.41
N VAL A 251 -8.44 23.90 3.75
CA VAL A 251 -9.07 22.59 3.89
C VAL A 251 -9.04 22.14 5.36
N GLU A 252 -7.88 22.20 6.01
CA GLU A 252 -7.75 21.84 7.43
C GLU A 252 -8.72 22.63 8.35
N ARG A 253 -8.98 23.91 8.04
CA ARG A 253 -9.89 24.75 8.85
C ARG A 253 -11.36 24.38 8.68
N ARG A 254 -11.74 23.75 7.57
CA ARG A 254 -13.13 23.38 7.26
C ARG A 254 -13.47 21.95 7.67
N ARG A 255 -12.47 21.12 7.98
CA ARG A 255 -12.65 19.72 8.36
C ARG A 255 -13.31 19.59 9.73
N SER A 256 -14.17 18.57 9.85
CA SER A 256 -14.80 18.22 11.13
C SER A 256 -13.81 17.72 12.19
N PHE A 257 -12.74 17.04 11.75
CA PHE A 257 -11.68 16.53 12.62
C PHE A 257 -10.33 17.14 12.22
N PRO A 258 -9.65 17.86 13.14
CA PRO A 258 -8.31 18.36 12.89
C PRO A 258 -7.31 17.22 12.65
N SER A 259 -6.35 17.43 11.75
CA SER A 259 -5.24 16.52 11.47
C SER A 259 -4.44 16.15 12.73
N ALA A 260 -4.26 17.09 13.66
CA ALA A 260 -3.59 16.84 14.95
C ALA A 260 -4.33 15.79 15.78
N TYR A 261 -5.67 15.87 15.85
CA TYR A 261 -6.50 14.89 16.53
C TYR A 261 -6.42 13.50 15.86
N LEU A 262 -6.51 13.46 14.53
CA LEU A 262 -6.43 12.20 13.77
C LEU A 262 -5.04 11.55 13.90
N THR A 263 -3.98 12.35 13.90
CA THR A 263 -2.60 11.90 14.10
C THR A 263 -2.41 11.31 15.49
N GLU A 264 -2.86 12.01 16.53
CA GLU A 264 -2.73 11.53 17.91
C GLU A 264 -3.54 10.24 18.14
N ARG A 265 -4.78 10.19 17.64
CA ARG A 265 -5.60 8.98 17.66
C ARG A 265 -4.91 7.80 16.98
N ALA A 266 -4.32 8.03 15.80
CA ALA A 266 -3.61 7.00 15.05
C ALA A 266 -2.37 6.51 15.79
N LYS A 267 -1.58 7.43 16.39
CA LYS A 267 -0.41 7.10 17.21
C LYS A 267 -0.76 6.23 18.41
N GLN A 268 -1.74 6.65 19.22
CA GLN A 268 -2.20 5.88 20.37
C GLN A 268 -2.68 4.48 19.98
N ARG A 269 -3.39 4.40 18.86
CA ARG A 269 -3.90 3.15 18.32
C ARG A 269 -2.79 2.21 17.85
N LEU A 270 -1.78 2.74 17.15
CA LEU A 270 -0.61 1.98 16.70
C LEU A 270 0.22 1.49 17.89
N ASN A 271 0.48 2.36 18.88
CA ASN A 271 1.20 1.99 20.09
C ASN A 271 0.49 0.86 20.84
N ARG A 272 -0.84 0.94 20.97
CA ARG A 272 -1.63 -0.14 21.58
C ARG A 272 -1.54 -1.44 20.78
N LEU A 273 -1.55 -1.37 19.44
CA LEU A 273 -1.44 -2.54 18.58
C LEU A 273 -0.08 -3.22 18.70
N LEU A 274 1.00 -2.44 18.66
CA LEU A 274 2.37 -2.95 18.46
C LEU A 274 3.16 -3.11 19.75
N ALA A 275 3.01 -2.19 20.71
CA ALA A 275 3.72 -2.22 21.99
C ALA A 275 2.82 -2.61 23.19
N GLY A 276 1.50 -2.58 23.02
CA GLY A 276 0.52 -2.98 24.03
C GLY A 276 -0.04 -4.39 23.84
N ASP A 277 -1.25 -4.62 24.37
CA ASP A 277 -1.94 -5.92 24.31
C ASP A 277 -2.67 -6.18 22.97
N GLY A 278 -2.42 -5.35 21.96
CA GLY A 278 -3.13 -5.40 20.69
C GLY A 278 -4.47 -4.65 20.68
N LEU A 279 -5.15 -4.71 19.54
CA LEU A 279 -6.50 -4.16 19.33
C LEU A 279 -7.54 -5.30 19.31
N PRO A 280 -8.80 -5.03 19.70
CA PRO A 280 -9.88 -6.01 19.56
C PRO A 280 -10.39 -6.09 18.12
N GLY A 281 -11.09 -7.19 17.80
CA GLY A 281 -11.84 -7.36 16.56
C GLY A 281 -10.95 -7.48 15.31
N ALA A 282 -11.50 -7.11 14.16
CA ALA A 282 -10.86 -7.30 12.85
C ALA A 282 -9.54 -6.52 12.70
N TYR A 283 -9.35 -5.46 13.47
CA TYR A 283 -8.14 -4.62 13.46
C TYR A 283 -7.07 -5.07 14.46
N GLY A 284 -7.31 -6.15 15.20
CA GLY A 284 -6.34 -6.77 16.10
C GLY A 284 -5.23 -7.55 15.42
N LEU A 285 -4.34 -8.11 16.24
CA LEU A 285 -3.34 -9.09 15.81
C LEU A 285 -4.02 -10.43 15.48
N GLY A 286 -3.42 -11.19 14.57
CA GLY A 286 -3.80 -12.58 14.31
C GLY A 286 -3.28 -13.53 15.39
N LYS A 287 -3.59 -14.82 15.22
CA LYS A 287 -3.20 -15.90 16.15
C LYS A 287 -2.32 -16.97 15.53
N VAL A 288 -1.96 -16.82 14.25
CA VAL A 288 -1.17 -17.81 13.50
C VAL A 288 0.32 -17.68 13.83
N ARG A 289 0.79 -16.43 13.98
CA ARG A 289 2.17 -16.10 14.36
C ARG A 289 2.14 -15.03 15.44
N SER A 290 3.10 -15.07 16.35
CA SER A 290 3.26 -14.19 17.50
C SER A 290 4.09 -12.94 17.18
N MET A 291 4.01 -11.94 18.05
CA MET A 291 4.91 -10.77 17.98
C MET A 291 6.37 -11.16 18.23
N ALA A 292 6.65 -12.19 19.03
CA ALA A 292 8.01 -12.68 19.23
C ALA A 292 8.59 -13.25 17.93
N GLU A 293 7.79 -13.98 17.15
CA GLU A 293 8.19 -14.43 15.81
C GLU A 293 8.37 -13.27 14.83
N PHE A 294 7.54 -12.21 14.95
CA PHE A 294 7.73 -11.00 14.16
C PHE A 294 9.05 -10.31 14.51
N THR A 295 9.39 -10.17 15.79
CA THR A 295 10.67 -9.62 16.24
C THR A 295 11.85 -10.46 15.76
N ALA A 296 11.76 -11.79 15.83
CA ALA A 296 12.80 -12.68 15.31
C ALA A 296 13.00 -12.55 13.79
N LEU A 297 11.92 -12.28 13.03
CA LEU A 297 11.99 -12.05 11.59
C LEU A 297 12.50 -10.65 11.24
N SER A 298 12.07 -9.63 11.97
CA SER A 298 12.24 -8.22 11.58
C SER A 298 13.37 -7.50 12.28
N GLY A 299 13.84 -8.03 13.42
CA GLY A 299 14.72 -7.31 14.33
C GLY A 299 14.03 -6.20 15.12
N ILE A 300 12.71 -6.01 14.95
CA ILE A 300 11.93 -4.93 15.57
C ILE A 300 11.17 -5.46 16.79
N ASP A 301 11.55 -4.97 17.97
CA ASP A 301 10.82 -5.18 19.21
C ASP A 301 10.10 -3.88 19.59
N TYR A 302 8.85 -3.76 19.15
CA TYR A 302 8.00 -2.60 19.45
C TYR A 302 7.77 -2.39 20.94
N ARG A 303 7.71 -3.47 21.73
CA ARG A 303 7.38 -3.40 23.15
C ARG A 303 8.55 -2.86 23.97
N ASN A 304 9.77 -3.25 23.61
CA ASN A 304 10.98 -2.81 24.31
C ASN A 304 11.67 -1.62 23.62
N GLY A 305 11.19 -1.20 22.44
CA GLY A 305 11.77 -0.09 21.70
C GLY A 305 13.13 -0.41 21.09
N ILE A 306 13.34 -1.66 20.68
CA ILE A 306 14.64 -2.14 20.18
C ILE A 306 14.53 -2.40 18.68
N ILE A 307 15.54 -1.95 17.94
CA ILE A 307 15.74 -2.30 16.53
C ILE A 307 17.11 -2.95 16.43
N THR A 308 17.15 -4.14 15.82
CA THR A 308 18.36 -4.88 15.47
C THR A 308 18.34 -5.22 13.99
N ASP A 309 19.47 -5.62 13.44
CA ASP A 309 19.58 -6.16 12.08
C ASP A 309 19.99 -7.63 12.18
N PRO A 310 19.02 -8.55 12.40
CA PRO A 310 19.31 -9.96 12.67
C PRO A 310 19.92 -10.70 11.46
N PHE A 311 20.00 -10.07 10.29
CA PHE A 311 20.41 -10.73 9.05
C PHE A 311 21.46 -9.93 8.25
N ASP A 312 22.19 -9.02 8.89
CA ASP A 312 23.22 -8.18 8.25
C ASP A 312 22.74 -7.52 6.94
N GLY A 313 21.51 -7.01 6.95
CA GLY A 313 20.86 -6.33 5.84
C GLY A 313 20.30 -7.26 4.76
N LYS A 314 20.33 -8.59 4.92
CA LYS A 314 19.77 -9.57 3.97
C LYS A 314 18.29 -9.83 4.22
N LEU A 315 17.94 -10.09 5.48
CA LEU A 315 16.62 -10.01 6.14
C LEU A 315 16.20 -8.57 6.36
N CYS A 316 14.90 -8.31 6.53
CA CYS A 316 14.41 -7.14 7.28
C CYS A 316 15.47 -6.38 8.07
#